data_AF-A0A8H6AKJ9-F1
#
_entry.id   AF-A0A8H6AKJ9-F1
#
_cell.length_a   1.000
_cell.length_b   1.000
_cell.length_c   1.000
_cell.angle_alpha   90.00
_cell.angle_beta   90.00
_cell.angle_gamma   90.00
#
_symmetry.space_group_name_H-M   'P 1'
#
loop_
_entity.id
_entity.type
_entity.pdbx_description
1 polymer ?
#
loop_
_entity_poly.entity_id
_entity_poly.type
_entity_poly.pdbx_seq_one_letter_code
_entity_poly.pdbx_strand_id
1 'polypeptide(L)'
;MINFNETVARGREHQRLSLAIVFMILYTASTLAQYLRTAKVPLVGSRFFLEPQFVTNFRFFCHAGGVLNDGYDRFKHTTFKFIRADTEILVLPAKYINELRNLPSTIASPTLAHVHNLTGRHTNMDVILRNNLHFRTL
;
A
#
# COMPACT_ATOMS: atom_id res chain seq x y z
N MET A 1 12.42 -10.36 -57.16
CA MET A 1 11.35 -9.42 -56.74
C MET A 1 11.22 -9.48 -55.23
N ILE A 2 11.66 -8.46 -54.51
CA ILE A 2 11.50 -8.38 -53.06
C ILE A 2 10.07 -7.89 -52.79
N ASN A 3 9.28 -8.67 -52.04
CA ASN A 3 7.88 -8.37 -51.75
C ASN A 3 7.79 -7.14 -50.84
N PHE A 4 7.41 -6.00 -51.40
CA PHE A 4 7.27 -4.71 -50.69
C PHE A 4 6.28 -4.78 -49.51
N ASN A 5 5.35 -5.74 -49.53
CA ASN A 5 4.39 -5.94 -48.45
C ASN A 5 5.03 -6.57 -47.19
N GLU A 6 6.04 -7.44 -47.35
CA GLU A 6 6.72 -8.10 -46.23
C GLU A 6 7.68 -7.14 -45.51
N THR A 7 8.32 -6.21 -46.24
CA THR A 7 9.22 -5.21 -45.65
C THR A 7 8.45 -4.16 -44.84
N VAL A 8 7.26 -3.76 -45.30
CA VAL A 8 6.37 -2.84 -44.58
C VAL A 8 5.76 -3.50 -43.32
N ALA A 9 5.37 -4.77 -43.41
CA ALA A 9 4.87 -5.53 -42.25
C ALA A 9 5.95 -5.67 -41.16
N ARG A 10 7.19 -6.00 -41.56
CA ARG A 10 8.34 -6.10 -40.66
C ARG A 10 8.69 -4.77 -40.00
N GLY A 11 8.64 -3.66 -40.75
CA GLY A 11 8.84 -2.31 -40.21
C GLY A 11 7.82 -1.93 -39.13
N ARG A 12 6.54 -2.28 -39.33
CA ARG A 12 5.46 -2.04 -38.35
C ARG A 12 5.62 -2.87 -37.08
N GLU A 13 6.11 -4.09 -37.18
CA GLU A 13 6.36 -4.96 -36.02
C GLU A 13 7.50 -4.43 -35.14
N HIS A 14 8.61 -4.01 -35.74
CA HIS A 14 9.71 -3.38 -35.01
C HIS A 14 9.28 -2.07 -34.32
N GLN A 15 8.38 -1.29 -34.94
CA GLN A 15 7.80 -0.10 -34.30
C GLN A 15 6.91 -0.43 -33.09
N ARG A 16 6.18 -1.54 -33.10
CA ARG A 16 5.36 -1.98 -31.95
C ARG A 16 6.24 -2.46 -30.80
N LEU A 17 7.31 -3.20 -31.11
CA LEU A 17 8.26 -3.68 -30.11
C LEU A 17 9.02 -2.52 -29.45
N SER A 18 9.47 -1.53 -30.23
CA SER A 18 10.14 -0.35 -29.68
C SER A 18 9.22 0.46 -28.76
N LEU A 19 7.95 0.66 -29.16
CA LEU A 19 6.94 1.30 -28.30
C LEU A 19 6.73 0.52 -27.00
N ALA A 20 6.56 -0.81 -27.07
CA ALA A 20 6.38 -1.65 -25.88
C ALA A 20 7.56 -1.56 -24.91
N ILE A 21 8.79 -1.56 -25.44
CA ILE A 21 10.01 -1.40 -24.64
C ILE A 21 10.04 -0.03 -23.97
N VAL A 22 9.70 1.05 -24.70
CA VAL A 22 9.63 2.40 -24.13
C VAL A 22 8.59 2.49 -23.01
N PHE A 23 7.40 1.92 -23.20
CA PHE A 23 6.38 1.85 -22.15
C PHE A 23 6.86 1.05 -20.93
N MET A 24 7.56 -0.07 -21.15
CA MET A 24 8.11 -0.89 -20.07
C MET A 24 9.21 -0.14 -19.29
N ILE A 25 10.07 0.59 -19.99
CA ILE A 25 11.09 1.46 -19.37
C ILE A 25 10.43 2.61 -18.59
N LEU A 26 9.42 3.28 -19.14
CA LEU A 26 8.69 4.34 -18.43
C LEU A 26 7.97 3.79 -17.19
N TYR A 27 7.39 2.60 -17.29
CA TYR A 27 6.73 1.93 -16.17
C TYR A 27 7.73 1.56 -15.07
N THR A 28 8.86 0.96 -15.42
CA THR A 28 9.92 0.61 -14.46
C THR A 28 10.57 1.85 -13.85
N ALA A 29 10.82 2.90 -14.63
CA ALA A 29 11.36 4.17 -14.13
C ALA A 29 10.38 4.89 -13.20
N SER A 30 9.08 4.89 -13.51
CA SER A 30 8.06 5.51 -12.65
C SER A 30 7.89 4.73 -11.34
N THR A 31 7.82 3.40 -11.40
CA THR A 31 7.74 2.57 -10.19
C THR A 31 8.99 2.70 -9.32
N LEU A 32 10.19 2.75 -9.91
CA LEU A 32 11.43 3.00 -9.20
C LEU A 32 11.47 4.41 -8.59
N ALA A 33 11.01 5.44 -9.32
CA ALA A 33 10.92 6.79 -8.79
C ALA A 33 9.94 6.88 -7.60
N GLN A 34 8.82 6.17 -7.65
CA GLN A 34 7.88 6.07 -6.52
C GLN A 34 8.50 5.34 -5.32
N TYR A 35 9.26 4.27 -5.57
CA TYR A 35 10.00 3.56 -4.53
C TYR A 35 11.05 4.46 -3.85
N LEU A 36 11.82 5.22 -4.63
CA LEU A 36 12.83 6.14 -4.11
C LEU A 36 12.23 7.37 -3.39
N ARG A 37 11.03 7.81 -3.81
CA ARG A 37 10.29 8.91 -3.17
C ARG A 37 9.55 8.49 -1.91
N THR A 38 9.32 7.20 -1.71
CA THR A 38 8.68 6.69 -0.49
C THR A 38 9.59 6.99 0.69
N ALA A 39 9.06 7.71 1.68
CA ALA A 39 9.80 8.08 2.89
C ALA A 39 10.51 6.84 3.47
N LYS A 40 11.80 6.99 3.78
CA LYS A 40 12.68 5.94 4.31
C LYS A 40 12.29 5.59 5.75
N VAL A 41 11.11 5.03 5.91
CA VAL A 41 10.55 4.60 7.18
C VAL A 41 11.01 3.16 7.43
N PRO A 42 11.51 2.84 8.64
CA PRO A 42 11.96 1.49 8.95
C PRO A 42 10.81 0.50 8.84
N LEU A 43 11.06 -0.59 8.12
CA LEU A 43 10.13 -1.71 7.98
C LEU A 43 10.34 -2.70 9.13
N VAL A 44 9.28 -2.93 9.89
CA VAL A 44 9.21 -3.89 11.00
C VAL A 44 8.54 -5.17 10.51
N GLY A 45 9.07 -6.31 10.96
CA GLY A 45 8.51 -7.64 10.71
C GLY A 45 9.22 -8.44 9.61
N SER A 46 10.06 -7.81 8.79
CA SER A 46 10.96 -8.51 7.85
C SER A 46 12.23 -8.96 8.57
N ARG A 47 12.68 -10.19 8.30
CA ARG A 47 13.91 -10.77 8.89
C ARG A 47 15.15 -10.52 8.02
N PHE A 48 14.97 -10.41 6.71
CA PHE A 48 16.06 -10.27 5.74
C PHE A 48 15.69 -9.28 4.63
N PHE A 49 16.69 -8.66 4.01
CA PHE A 49 16.49 -7.61 3.01
C PHE A 49 15.68 -8.04 1.77
N LEU A 50 15.75 -9.33 1.40
CA LEU A 50 15.09 -9.91 0.21
C LEU A 50 13.96 -10.89 0.58
N GLU A 51 13.34 -10.70 1.75
CA GLU A 51 12.23 -11.56 2.15
C GLU A 51 11.00 -11.33 1.24
N PRO A 52 10.40 -12.39 0.66
CA PRO A 52 9.17 -12.23 -0.10
C PRO A 52 8.01 -11.70 0.75
N GLN A 53 7.21 -10.79 0.19
CA GLN A 53 6.12 -10.14 0.91
C GLN A 53 5.10 -11.14 1.50
N PHE A 54 4.81 -12.24 0.79
CA PHE A 54 3.87 -13.26 1.28
C PHE A 54 4.35 -13.93 2.58
N VAL A 55 5.67 -14.09 2.78
CA VAL A 55 6.23 -14.66 4.02
C VAL A 55 6.08 -13.68 5.17
N THR A 56 6.33 -12.39 4.91
CA THR A 56 6.13 -11.32 5.90
C THR A 56 4.65 -11.20 6.29
N ASN A 57 3.75 -11.27 5.31
CA ASN A 57 2.30 -11.26 5.53
C ASN A 57 1.83 -12.47 6.34
N PHE A 58 2.31 -13.67 5.99
CA PHE A 58 1.96 -14.89 6.72
C PHE A 58 2.47 -14.84 8.18
N ARG A 59 3.66 -14.31 8.40
CA ARG A 59 4.19 -14.07 9.76
C ARG A 59 3.33 -13.10 10.54
N PHE A 60 2.89 -12.00 9.92
CA PHE A 60 1.96 -11.07 10.55
C PHE A 60 0.64 -11.77 10.89
N PHE A 61 0.11 -12.59 9.98
CA PHE A 61 -1.12 -13.35 10.21
C PHE A 61 -1.00 -14.32 11.40
N CYS A 62 0.11 -15.04 11.54
CA CYS A 62 0.33 -15.96 12.64
C CYS A 62 0.75 -15.29 13.96
N HIS A 63 1.42 -14.14 13.91
CA HIS A 63 2.07 -13.55 15.08
C HIS A 63 2.08 -12.00 15.08
N ALA A 64 0.92 -11.39 14.78
CA ALA A 64 0.77 -9.93 14.70
C ALA A 64 1.23 -9.21 15.97
N GLY A 65 0.86 -9.73 17.15
CA GLY A 65 1.19 -9.13 18.44
C GLY A 65 2.70 -8.98 18.66
N GLY A 66 3.49 -10.00 18.34
CA GLY A 66 4.94 -9.92 18.46
C GLY A 66 5.56 -8.96 17.45
N VAL A 67 5.05 -8.90 16.21
CA VAL A 67 5.52 -7.92 15.21
C VAL A 67 5.25 -6.48 15.67
N LEU A 68 4.09 -6.23 16.26
CA LEU A 68 3.74 -4.91 16.81
C LEU A 68 4.61 -4.57 18.03
N ASN A 69 4.74 -5.48 18.99
CA ASN A 69 5.55 -5.26 20.19
C ASN A 69 7.01 -4.95 19.81
N ASP A 70 7.58 -5.74 18.90
CA ASP A 70 8.93 -5.56 18.38
C ASP A 70 9.10 -4.21 17.61
N GLY A 71 8.02 -3.72 16.99
CA GLY A 71 7.96 -2.37 16.43
C GLY A 71 7.95 -1.28 17.50
N TYR A 72 7.08 -1.41 18.50
CA TYR A 72 6.95 -0.45 19.59
C TYR A 72 8.20 -0.39 20.48
N ASP A 73 8.86 -1.53 20.71
CA ASP A 73 10.08 -1.61 21.51
C ASP A 73 11.26 -0.90 20.82
N ARG A 74 11.41 -1.09 19.50
CA ARG A 74 12.49 -0.46 18.71
C ARG A 74 12.22 0.98 18.32
N PHE A 75 10.95 1.34 18.08
CA PHE A 75 10.57 2.59 17.42
C PHE A 75 9.51 3.39 18.21
N LYS A 76 9.51 3.32 19.54
CA LYS A 76 8.51 4.00 20.39
C LYS A 76 8.27 5.49 20.07
N HIS A 77 9.35 6.22 19.76
CA HIS A 77 9.32 7.67 19.54
C HIS A 77 9.46 8.07 18.05
N THR A 78 9.56 7.09 17.16
CA THR A 78 9.82 7.27 15.74
C THR A 78 8.76 6.56 14.92
N THR A 79 8.45 7.09 13.74
CA THR A 79 7.53 6.43 12.83
C THR A 79 8.14 5.15 12.29
N PHE A 80 7.36 4.07 12.26
CA PHE A 80 7.75 2.81 11.62
C PHE A 80 6.60 2.27 10.77
N LYS A 81 6.90 1.35 9.86
CA LYS A 81 5.90 0.69 9.04
C LYS A 81 5.95 -0.82 9.22
N PHE A 82 4.82 -1.50 9.03
CA PHE A 82 4.76 -2.95 8.94
C PHE A 82 3.80 -3.36 7.83
N ILE A 83 3.95 -4.59 7.32
CA ILE A 83 3.10 -5.11 6.25
C ILE A 83 1.98 -5.94 6.87
N ARG A 84 0.74 -5.62 6.50
CA ARG A 84 -0.44 -6.42 6.73
C ARG A 84 -0.88 -7.04 5.39
N ALA A 85 -1.64 -8.14 5.45
CA ALA A 85 -2.03 -8.89 4.26
C ALA A 85 -2.77 -8.05 3.20
N ASP A 86 -3.53 -7.06 3.62
CA ASP A 86 -4.29 -6.13 2.77
C ASP A 86 -3.52 -4.86 2.40
N THR A 87 -2.65 -4.36 3.28
CA THR A 87 -1.97 -3.06 3.09
C THR A 87 -0.73 -2.89 3.97
N GLU A 88 0.12 -1.91 3.63
CA GLU A 88 1.17 -1.42 4.52
C GLU A 88 0.59 -0.43 5.53
N ILE A 89 0.91 -0.61 6.81
CA ILE A 89 0.45 0.26 7.89
C ILE A 89 1.62 1.09 8.40
N LEU A 90 1.42 2.41 8.45
CA LEU A 90 2.33 3.37 9.06
C LEU A 90 1.91 3.65 10.50
N VAL A 91 2.79 3.40 11.46
CA VAL A 91 2.55 3.68 12.87
C VAL A 91 3.22 4.99 13.25
N LEU A 92 2.41 5.97 13.65
CA LEU A 92 2.89 7.26 14.13
C LEU A 92 3.14 7.22 15.65
N PRO A 93 4.20 7.88 16.15
CA PRO A 93 4.43 7.99 17.58
C PRO A 93 3.36 8.86 18.25
N ALA A 94 3.12 8.60 19.54
CA ALA A 94 2.05 9.23 20.32
C ALA A 94 2.10 10.77 20.38
N LYS A 95 3.26 11.39 20.11
CA LYS A 95 3.41 12.85 20.04
C LYS A 95 2.49 13.52 19.02
N TYR A 96 2.09 12.81 17.96
CA TYR A 96 1.22 13.34 16.92
C TYR A 96 -0.28 13.20 17.23
N ILE A 97 -0.67 12.60 18.36
CA ILE A 97 -2.10 12.36 18.67
C ILE A 97 -2.91 13.66 18.68
N ASN A 98 -2.38 14.73 19.26
CA ASN A 98 -3.08 16.02 19.32
C ASN A 98 -3.26 16.64 17.93
N GLU A 99 -2.25 16.53 17.07
CA GLU A 99 -2.32 17.00 15.68
C GLU A 99 -3.34 16.17 14.89
N LEU A 100 -3.33 14.83 15.04
CA LEU A 100 -4.28 13.94 14.38
C LEU A 100 -5.72 14.22 14.80
N ARG A 101 -5.97 14.53 16.08
CA ARG A 101 -7.32 14.86 16.57
C ARG A 101 -7.86 16.16 15.99
N ASN A 102 -6.99 17.07 15.58
CA ASN A 102 -7.36 18.34 14.97
C ASN A 102 -7.51 18.24 13.44
N LEU A 103 -7.16 17.11 12.83
CA LEU A 103 -7.32 16.92 11.40
C LEU A 103 -8.81 16.83 11.03
N PRO A 104 -9.23 17.45 9.92
CA PRO A 104 -10.58 17.26 9.41
C PRO A 104 -10.79 15.80 9.00
N SER A 105 -12.03 15.31 9.15
CA SER A 105 -12.42 13.96 8.76
C SER A 105 -12.24 13.67 7.26
N THR A 106 -12.10 14.71 6.43
CA THR A 106 -11.76 14.57 5.01
C THR A 106 -10.33 14.10 4.78
N ILE A 107 -9.43 14.35 5.73
CA ILE A 107 -8.02 13.93 5.68
C ILE A 107 -7.83 12.64 6.48
N ALA A 108 -8.32 12.61 7.72
CA ALA A 108 -8.18 11.46 8.61
C ALA A 108 -9.53 11.17 9.29
N SER A 109 -10.25 10.15 8.79
CA SER A 109 -11.52 9.70 9.38
C SER A 109 -11.34 8.37 10.13
N PRO A 110 -11.54 8.34 11.46
CA PRO A 110 -11.56 7.10 12.23
C PRO A 110 -12.63 6.13 11.74
N THR A 111 -13.80 6.64 11.36
CA THR A 111 -14.91 5.83 10.86
C THR A 111 -14.57 5.16 9.53
N LEU A 112 -13.98 5.91 8.59
CA LEU A 112 -13.57 5.36 7.30
C LEU A 112 -12.45 4.32 7.47
N ALA A 113 -11.47 4.60 8.33
CA ALA A 113 -10.41 3.65 8.66
C ALA A 113 -10.96 2.36 9.30
N HIS A 114 -11.95 2.48 10.18
CA HIS A 114 -12.60 1.33 10.79
C HIS A 114 -13.37 0.48 9.76
N VAL A 115 -14.12 1.13 8.87
CA VAL A 115 -14.82 0.46 7.76
C VAL A 115 -13.85 -0.24 6.82
N HIS A 116 -12.71 0.37 6.51
CA HIS A 116 -11.66 -0.26 5.72
C HIS A 116 -11.06 -1.49 6.44
N ASN A 117 -10.72 -1.35 7.73
CA ASN A 117 -10.12 -2.45 8.52
C ASN A 117 -11.04 -3.67 8.67
N LEU A 118 -12.36 -3.48 8.67
CA LEU A 118 -13.34 -4.56 8.75
C LEU A 118 -13.85 -5.02 7.37
N THR A 119 -13.12 -4.67 6.30
CA THR A 119 -13.46 -5.06 4.93
C THR A 119 -14.91 -4.66 4.59
N GLY A 120 -15.28 -3.42 4.92
CA GLY A 120 -16.66 -2.94 4.92
C GLY A 120 -17.45 -3.18 3.64
N ARG A 121 -16.78 -3.16 2.48
CA ARG A 121 -17.40 -3.48 1.19
C ARG A 121 -17.87 -4.94 1.08
N HIS A 122 -17.16 -5.87 1.72
CA HIS A 122 -17.51 -7.29 1.72
C HIS A 122 -18.39 -7.67 2.91
N THR A 123 -18.33 -6.90 4.00
CA THR A 123 -19.12 -7.15 5.22
C THR A 123 -20.38 -6.29 5.32
N ASN A 124 -20.72 -5.51 4.28
CA ASN A 124 -21.80 -4.50 4.26
C ASN A 124 -21.72 -3.47 5.39
N MET A 125 -20.53 -3.28 5.98
CA MET A 125 -20.30 -2.30 7.04
C MET A 125 -20.12 -0.87 6.50
N ASP A 126 -20.13 -0.69 5.17
CA ASP A 126 -20.13 0.63 4.53
C ASP A 126 -21.41 1.43 4.83
N VAL A 127 -22.48 0.78 5.28
CA VAL A 127 -23.72 1.43 5.74
C VAL A 127 -23.46 2.45 6.86
N ILE A 128 -22.43 2.23 7.70
CA ILE A 128 -22.02 3.13 8.78
C ILE A 128 -21.57 4.50 8.24
N LEU A 129 -21.04 4.55 7.02
CA LEU A 129 -20.62 5.80 6.38
C LEU A 129 -21.79 6.59 5.81
N ARG A 130 -22.90 5.91 5.51
CA ARG A 130 -24.09 6.49 4.88
C ARG A 130 -25.16 6.88 5.90
N ASN A 131 -25.24 6.15 7.02
CA ASN A 131 -26.31 6.29 7.99
C ASN A 131 -25.83 6.12 9.44
N ASN A 132 -26.31 6.97 10.34
CA ASN A 132 -26.05 6.97 11.79
C ASN A 132 -27.12 6.25 12.63
N LEU A 133 -27.99 5.44 12.01
CA LEU A 133 -29.03 4.66 12.70
C LEU A 133 -28.47 3.87 13.89
N HIS A 134 -27.30 3.24 13.72
CA HIS A 134 -26.63 2.44 14.76
C HIS A 134 -26.25 3.23 16.04
N PHE A 135 -26.21 4.56 15.98
CA PHE A 135 -26.03 5.43 17.15
C PHE A 135 -27.34 5.98 17.72
N ARG A 136 -28.45 5.93 16.96
CA ARG A 136 -29.73 6.55 17.34
C ARG A 136 -30.75 5.58 17.94
N THR A 137 -30.57 4.27 17.73
CA THR A 137 -31.50 3.23 18.17
C THR A 137 -31.10 2.53 19.47
N LEU A 138 -30.00 2.97 20.10
CA LEU A 138 -29.51 2.52 21.41
C LEU A 138 -29.72 3.65 22.43
#